data_AF-A0ABD0M1J5-F1
#
_entry.id   AF-A0ABD0M1J5-F1
#
_cell.length_a   1.000
_cell.length_b   1.000
_cell.length_c   1.000
_cell.angle_alpha   90.00
_cell.angle_beta   90.00
_cell.angle_gamma   90.00
#
_symmetry.space_group_name_H-M   'P 1'
#
loop_
_entity.id
_entity.type
_entity.pdbx_description
1 polymer ?
#
loop_
_entity_poly.entity_id
_entity_poly.type
_entity_poly.pdbx_seq_one_letter_code
_entity_poly.pdbx_strand_id
1 'polypeptide(L)'
;MDAIKPVFKNLAQTHLLRKCLEGFSQNLNEAVNSTVWDFCPKHTNHGLTTVTIAVAIAVCIFNDGGRTFRDVLTHLGLSVGVFTEQLITNVDTARVADAISTALY
;
A
#
# COMPACT_ATOMS: atom_id res chain seq x y z
N MET A 1 14.59 33.30 6.84
CA MET A 1 13.45 32.50 7.38
C MET A 1 12.12 32.94 6.77
N ASP A 2 12.06 34.16 6.22
CA ASP A 2 10.82 34.81 5.77
C ASP A 2 10.17 34.17 4.54
N ALA A 3 10.93 33.51 3.68
CA ALA A 3 10.40 32.79 2.53
C ALA A 3 9.64 31.50 2.90
N ILE A 4 10.05 30.82 3.98
CA ILE A 4 9.50 29.51 4.38
C ILE A 4 8.34 29.64 5.38
N LYS A 5 8.33 30.73 6.15
CA LYS A 5 7.30 31.06 7.14
C LYS A 5 5.86 31.04 6.59
N PRO A 6 5.55 31.59 5.40
CA PRO A 6 4.20 31.51 4.85
C PRO A 6 3.80 30.08 4.47
N VAL A 7 4.75 29.27 3.98
CA VAL A 7 4.51 27.85 3.65
C VAL A 7 4.13 27.07 4.91
N PHE A 8 4.88 27.22 6.00
CA PHE A 8 4.56 26.57 7.27
C PHE A 8 3.22 27.03 7.85
N LYS A 9 2.89 28.33 7.77
CA LYS A 9 1.58 28.83 8.20
C LYS A 9 0.44 28.25 7.38
N ASN A 10 0.61 28.09 6.07
CA ASN A 10 -0.39 27.48 5.21
C ASN A 10 -0.57 25.99 5.55
N LEU A 11 0.52 25.24 5.73
CA LEU A 11 0.46 23.82 6.11
C LEU A 11 -0.11 23.59 7.52
N ALA A 12 0.05 24.56 8.43
CA ALA A 12 -0.50 24.51 9.79
C ALA A 12 -1.98 24.94 9.89
N GLN A 13 -2.67 25.18 8.77
CA GLN A 13 -4.09 25.51 8.79
C GLN A 13 -4.92 24.34 9.35
N THR A 14 -5.82 24.62 10.29
CA THR A 14 -6.58 23.60 11.04
C THR A 14 -7.34 22.64 10.14
N HIS A 15 -7.87 23.08 9.00
CA HIS A 15 -8.59 22.21 8.07
C HIS A 15 -7.67 21.21 7.34
N LEU A 16 -6.38 21.53 7.15
CA LEU A 16 -5.37 20.60 6.63
C LEU A 16 -4.95 19.62 7.73
N LEU A 17 -4.68 20.13 8.93
CA LEU A 17 -4.31 19.28 10.09
C LEU A 17 -5.41 18.28 10.46
N ARG A 18 -6.68 18.65 10.27
CA ARG A 18 -7.82 17.76 10.51
C ARG A 18 -7.83 16.55 9.59
N LYS A 19 -7.35 16.68 8.34
CA LYS A 19 -7.19 15.54 7.41
C LYS A 19 -6.14 14.54 7.91
N CYS A 20 -5.12 15.01 8.63
CA CYS A 20 -4.13 14.12 9.26
C CYS A 20 -4.77 13.28 10.38
N LEU A 21 -5.73 13.82 11.13
CA LEU A 21 -6.45 13.09 12.18
C LEU A 21 -7.40 12.02 11.60
N GLU A 22 -7.92 12.26 10.40
CA GLU A 22 -8.79 11.32 9.67
C GLU A 22 -8.00 10.20 8.97
N GLY A 23 -6.68 10.15 9.14
CA GLY A 23 -5.83 9.14 8.52
C GLY A 23 -5.56 9.35 7.03
N PHE A 24 -6.02 10.45 6.43
CA PHE A 24 -5.67 10.89 5.07
C PHE A 24 -4.25 11.47 5.00
N SER A 25 -3.31 10.80 5.67
CA SER A 25 -1.89 11.10 5.59
C SER A 25 -1.32 10.65 4.24
N GLN A 26 -0.18 11.20 3.83
CA GLN A 26 0.55 10.72 2.64
C GLN A 26 0.93 9.24 2.72
N ASN A 27 0.95 8.66 3.93
CA ASN A 27 1.35 7.29 4.18
C ASN A 27 0.51 6.27 3.39
N LEU A 28 -0.80 6.51 3.19
CA LEU A 28 -1.63 5.57 2.41
C LEU A 28 -1.23 5.52 0.93
N ASN A 29 -1.00 6.69 0.32
CA ASN A 29 -0.59 6.75 -1.09
C ASN A 29 0.82 6.20 -1.28
N GLU A 30 1.72 6.45 -0.33
CA GLU A 30 3.07 5.89 -0.34
C GLU A 30 3.06 4.38 -0.13
N ALA A 31 2.22 3.87 0.78
CA ALA A 31 2.06 2.44 1.03
C ALA A 31 1.51 1.70 -0.20
N VAL A 32 0.46 2.23 -0.84
CA VAL A 32 -0.07 1.64 -2.09
C VAL A 32 0.99 1.64 -3.19
N ASN A 33 1.70 2.75 -3.39
CA ASN A 33 2.76 2.83 -4.39
C ASN A 33 3.91 1.86 -4.09
N SER A 34 4.26 1.65 -2.81
CA SER A 34 5.24 0.64 -2.41
C SER A 34 4.78 -0.75 -2.86
N THR A 35 3.53 -1.12 -2.59
CA THR A 35 2.98 -2.41 -3.03
C THR A 35 2.97 -2.55 -4.54
N VAL A 36 2.67 -1.48 -5.30
CA VAL A 36 2.78 -1.51 -6.77
C VAL A 36 4.21 -1.81 -7.21
N TRP A 37 5.21 -1.22 -6.56
CA TRP A 37 6.62 -1.43 -6.90
C TRP A 37 7.15 -2.81 -6.54
N ASP A 38 6.54 -3.53 -5.61
CA ASP A 38 6.86 -4.93 -5.32
C ASP A 38 6.55 -5.84 -6.52
N PHE A 39 5.50 -5.52 -7.30
CA PHE A 39 5.14 -6.24 -8.51
C PHE A 39 5.76 -5.67 -9.78
N CYS A 40 5.96 -4.34 -9.81
CA CYS A 40 6.42 -3.60 -10.98
C CYS A 40 7.52 -2.61 -10.55
N PRO A 41 8.78 -3.08 -10.42
CA PRO A 41 9.85 -2.26 -9.88
C PRO A 41 10.05 -0.96 -10.66
N LYS A 42 10.11 0.17 -9.95
CA LYS A 42 10.21 1.52 -10.56
C LYS A 42 11.46 1.75 -11.43
N HIS A 43 12.49 0.92 -11.25
CA HIS A 43 13.77 1.04 -11.94
C HIS A 43 13.83 0.20 -13.23
N THR A 44 12.76 -0.54 -13.53
CA THR A 44 12.64 -1.32 -14.77
C THR A 44 11.49 -0.81 -15.63
N ASN A 45 11.65 -0.89 -16.94
CA ASN A 45 10.62 -0.49 -17.90
C ASN A 45 9.62 -1.64 -18.07
N HIS A 46 8.33 -1.31 -18.02
CA HIS A 46 7.24 -2.28 -18.21
C HIS A 46 6.21 -1.72 -19.18
N GLY A 47 5.52 -2.60 -19.91
CA GLY A 47 4.41 -2.21 -20.76
C GLY A 47 3.17 -1.81 -19.95
N LEU A 48 2.27 -1.03 -20.57
CA LEU A 48 1.03 -0.55 -19.95
C LEU A 48 0.20 -1.67 -19.32
N THR A 49 0.08 -2.81 -20.01
CA THR A 49 -0.67 -3.97 -19.53
C THR A 49 -0.09 -4.51 -18.23
N THR A 50 1.23 -4.67 -18.14
CA THR A 50 1.92 -5.16 -16.93
C THR A 50 1.71 -4.21 -15.76
N VAL A 51 1.87 -2.90 -16.00
CA VAL A 51 1.64 -1.88 -14.97
C VAL A 51 0.19 -1.90 -14.48
N THR A 52 -0.77 -2.05 -15.40
CA THR A 52 -2.20 -2.09 -15.06
C THR A 52 -2.54 -3.31 -14.19
N ILE A 53 -1.99 -4.48 -14.52
CA ILE A 53 -2.16 -5.70 -13.72
C ILE A 53 -1.51 -5.53 -12.34
N ALA A 54 -0.28 -5.00 -12.28
CA ALA A 54 0.41 -4.76 -11.02
C ALA A 54 -0.38 -3.81 -10.10
N VAL A 55 -0.93 -2.72 -10.65
CA VAL A 55 -1.78 -1.78 -9.92
C VAL A 55 -3.05 -2.46 -9.42
N ALA A 56 -3.74 -3.24 -10.26
CA ALA A 56 -4.95 -3.96 -9.85
C ALA A 56 -4.68 -4.94 -8.70
N ILE A 57 -3.60 -5.73 -8.78
CA ILE A 57 -3.19 -6.66 -7.72
C ILE A 57 -2.83 -5.92 -6.44
N ALA A 58 -2.03 -4.84 -6.55
CA ALA A 58 -1.62 -4.04 -5.40
C ALA A 58 -2.80 -3.42 -4.67
N VAL A 59 -3.81 -2.90 -5.40
CA VAL A 59 -5.04 -2.36 -4.81
C VAL A 59 -5.81 -3.45 -4.06
N CYS A 60 -5.95 -4.64 -4.64
CA CYS A 60 -6.63 -5.75 -3.96
C CYS A 60 -5.91 -6.17 -2.67
N ILE A 61 -4.58 -6.29 -2.71
CA ILE A 61 -3.77 -6.68 -1.55
C ILE A 61 -3.78 -5.59 -0.47
N PHE A 62 -3.72 -4.33 -0.87
CA PHE A 62 -3.74 -3.22 0.07
C PHE A 62 -5.03 -3.18 0.89
N ASN A 63 -6.18 -3.39 0.22
CA ASN A 63 -7.49 -3.33 0.88
C ASN A 63 -7.85 -4.61 1.65
N ASP A 64 -7.62 -5.78 1.06
CA ASP A 64 -8.15 -7.06 1.59
C ASP A 64 -7.05 -8.03 2.08
N GLY A 65 -5.77 -7.65 1.94
CA GLY A 65 -4.62 -8.48 2.31
C GLY A 65 -4.25 -9.52 1.26
N GLY A 66 -3.34 -10.42 1.59
CA GLY A 66 -2.85 -11.45 0.67
C GLY A 66 -3.89 -12.51 0.28
N ARG A 67 -5.04 -12.57 0.96
CA ARG A 67 -6.18 -13.43 0.55
C ARG A 67 -6.69 -13.12 -0.85
N THR A 68 -6.75 -11.84 -1.24
CA THR A 68 -7.16 -11.49 -2.61
C THR A 68 -6.15 -11.97 -3.65
N PHE A 69 -4.85 -12.05 -3.31
CA PHE A 69 -3.85 -12.62 -4.22
C PHE A 69 -4.10 -14.12 -4.48
N ARG A 70 -4.44 -14.88 -3.43
CA ARG A 70 -4.89 -16.27 -3.55
C ARG A 70 -6.13 -16.39 -4.46
N ASP A 71 -7.11 -15.51 -4.28
CA ASP A 71 -8.34 -15.54 -5.07
C ASP A 71 -8.06 -15.22 -6.55
N VAL A 72 -7.20 -14.24 -6.83
CA VAL A 72 -6.71 -13.94 -8.19
C VAL A 72 -6.05 -15.17 -8.84
N LEU A 73 -5.15 -15.85 -8.13
CA LEU A 73 -4.50 -17.07 -8.64
C LEU A 73 -5.54 -18.16 -8.94
N THR A 74 -6.50 -18.35 -8.05
CA THR A 74 -7.58 -19.34 -8.21
C THR A 74 -8.45 -19.01 -9.43
N HIS A 75 -8.80 -17.74 -9.63
CA HIS A 75 -9.55 -17.29 -10.81
C HIS A 75 -8.78 -17.46 -12.13
N LEU A 76 -7.44 -17.43 -12.09
CA LEU A 76 -6.58 -17.75 -13.24
C LEU A 76 -6.41 -19.27 -13.46
N GLY A 77 -7.05 -20.11 -12.65
CA GLY A 77 -6.94 -21.56 -12.74
C GLY A 77 -5.65 -22.13 -12.15
N LEU A 78 -4.92 -21.34 -11.36
CA LEU A 78 -3.70 -21.76 -10.70
C LEU A 78 -4.03 -22.34 -9.32
N SER A 79 -3.53 -23.53 -9.03
CA SER A 79 -3.68 -24.12 -7.70
C SER A 79 -2.74 -23.44 -6.70
N VAL A 80 -3.31 -22.97 -5.60
CA VAL A 80 -2.54 -22.38 -4.49
C VAL A 80 -2.11 -23.52 -3.56
N GLY A 81 -0.80 -23.74 -3.47
CA GLY A 81 -0.22 -24.76 -2.60
C GLY A 81 -0.11 -24.31 -1.14
N VAL A 82 0.08 -25.27 -0.24
CA VAL A 82 0.19 -25.03 1.22
C VAL A 82 1.28 -24.03 1.59
N PHE A 83 2.40 -24.01 0.86
CA PHE A 83 3.49 -23.06 1.11
C PHE A 83 3.10 -21.62 0.73
N THR A 84 2.32 -21.45 -0.33
CA THR A 84 1.81 -20.14 -0.77
C THR A 84 0.79 -19.61 0.23
N GLU A 85 -0.13 -20.45 0.70
CA GLU A 85 -1.10 -20.09 1.76
C GLU A 85 -0.39 -19.65 3.06
N GLN A 86 0.66 -20.39 3.44
CA GLN A 86 1.43 -20.08 4.63
C GLN A 86 2.22 -18.77 4.48
N LEU A 87 2.82 -18.53 3.30
CA LEU A 87 3.47 -17.26 3.00
C LEU A 87 2.50 -16.10 3.09
N ILE A 88 1.34 -16.20 2.43
CA ILE A 88 0.28 -15.17 2.45
C ILE A 88 -0.13 -14.84 3.89
N THR A 89 -0.37 -15.86 4.71
CA THR A 89 -0.77 -15.70 6.10
C THR A 89 0.32 -15.00 6.92
N ASN A 90 1.58 -15.39 6.74
CA ASN A 90 2.70 -14.81 7.48
C ASN A 90 2.91 -13.34 7.10
N VAL A 91 2.86 -13.02 5.81
CA VAL A 91 3.00 -11.64 5.31
C VAL A 91 1.88 -10.75 5.83
N ASP A 92 0.63 -11.20 5.78
CA ASP A 92 -0.50 -10.44 6.31
C ASP A 92 -0.40 -10.23 7.82
N THR A 93 0.02 -11.26 8.56
CA THR A 93 0.21 -11.17 10.02
C THR A 93 1.28 -10.14 10.37
N ALA A 94 2.40 -10.14 9.65
CA ALA A 94 3.48 -9.16 9.81
C ALA A 94 3.00 -7.73 9.47
N ARG A 95 2.26 -7.57 8.36
CA ARG A 95 1.70 -6.27 7.95
C ARG A 95 0.77 -5.69 9.02
N VAL A 96 -0.12 -6.50 9.59
CA VAL A 96 -1.02 -6.06 10.66
C VAL A 96 -0.25 -5.69 11.93
N ALA A 97 0.74 -6.50 12.31
CA ALA A 97 1.57 -6.21 13.48
C ALA A 97 2.34 -4.89 13.32
N ASP A 98 2.90 -4.62 12.14
CA ASP A 98 3.65 -3.40 11.85
C ASP A 98 2.74 -2.15 11.82
N ALA A 99 1.54 -2.29 11.26
CA ALA A 99 0.52 -1.23 11.29
C ALA A 99 0.08 -0.89 12.73
N ILE A 100 -0.12 -1.90 13.58
CA ILE A 100 -0.44 -1.70 15.00
C ILE A 100 0.72 -1.02 15.73
N SER A 101 1.95 -1.49 15.51
CA SER A 101 3.17 -0.91 16.09
C SER A 101 3.31 0.57 15.72
N THR A 102 3.12 0.90 14.44
CA THR A 102 3.19 2.28 13.94
C THR A 102 2.09 3.18 14.52
N ALA A 103 0.90 2.64 14.80
CA ALA A 103 -0.21 3.39 15.38
C ALA A 103 -0.05 3.68 16.89
N LEU A 104 0.88 3.00 17.57
CA LEU A 104 1.14 3.14 19.01
C LEU A 104 2.26 4.16 19.34
N TYR A 105 2.90 4.74 18.33
CA TYR A 105 3.88 5.84 18.44
C TYR A 105 3.30 7.14 17.87
#